data_AF-A0A0R3TPU3-F1
#
_entry.id   AF-A0A0R3TPU3-F1
#
_cell.length_a   1.000
_cell.length_b   1.000
_cell.length_c   1.000
_cell.angle_alpha   90.00
_cell.angle_beta   90.00
_cell.angle_gamma   90.00
#
_symmetry.space_group_name_H-M   'P 1'
#
loop_
_entity.id
_entity.type
_entity.pdbx_description
1 polymer ?
#
loop_
_entity_poly.entity_id
_entity_poly.type
_entity_poly.pdbx_seq_one_letter_code
_entity_poly.pdbx_strand_id
1 'polypeptide(L)'
;MSRSSIAPPPGSEAERTMLSSELYKVVLAVGGCELKIDWPKVSWALPKQPLFVAPVADEFGDTSSPYSRVREVILKRLEDNQFVTFGYIRQKLIESGLKITDNNLRTTIKRYCIYRQSKYFLRYTVDERP
;
A
#
# COMPACT_ATOMS: atom_id res chain seq x y z
N MET A 1 -22.54 33.46 22.04
CA MET A 1 -21.09 33.67 21.86
C MET A 1 -20.59 32.69 20.81
N SER A 2 -20.61 33.12 19.55
CA SER A 2 -20.22 32.30 18.40
C SER A 2 -18.70 32.31 18.32
N ARG A 3 -18.03 31.20 18.68
CA ARG A 3 -16.59 31.07 18.41
C ARG A 3 -16.44 30.91 16.90
N SER A 4 -16.07 31.98 16.20
CA SER A 4 -15.53 31.88 14.86
C SER A 4 -14.24 31.05 14.96
N SER A 5 -14.29 29.78 14.58
CA SER A 5 -13.10 28.97 14.40
C SER A 5 -12.33 29.57 13.24
N ILE A 6 -11.33 30.41 13.55
CA ILE A 6 -10.41 30.94 12.55
C ILE A 6 -9.71 29.73 11.94
N ALA A 7 -9.96 29.47 10.66
CA ALA A 7 -9.25 28.43 9.93
C ALA A 7 -7.74 28.72 10.02
N PRO A 8 -6.90 27.69 10.19
CA PRO A 8 -5.46 27.89 10.30
C PRO A 8 -4.92 28.60 9.04
N PRO A 9 -3.89 29.46 9.17
CA PRO A 9 -3.34 30.17 8.02
C PRO A 9 -2.87 29.20 6.92
N PRO A 10 -3.08 29.53 5.63
CA PRO A 10 -2.60 28.71 4.53
C PRO A 10 -1.09 28.47 4.59
N GLY A 11 -0.67 27.23 4.35
CA GLY A 11 0.70 26.76 4.42
C GLY A 11 1.25 26.55 5.83
N SER A 12 0.49 26.87 6.89
CA SER A 12 0.94 26.69 8.28
C SER A 12 0.98 25.22 8.69
N GLU A 13 1.83 24.90 9.67
CA GLU A 13 1.85 23.56 10.30
C GLU A 13 0.51 23.18 10.93
N ALA A 14 -0.24 24.17 11.43
CA ALA A 14 -1.59 23.95 11.94
C ALA A 14 -2.57 23.53 10.84
N GLU A 15 -2.48 24.15 9.65
CA GLU A 15 -3.29 23.76 8.49
C GLU A 15 -2.90 22.35 8.01
N ARG A 16 -1.60 22.06 7.89
CA ARG A 16 -1.11 20.72 7.50
C ARG A 16 -1.59 19.64 8.45
N THR A 17 -1.57 19.91 9.75
CA THR A 17 -2.04 18.96 10.77
C THR A 17 -3.55 18.71 10.66
N MET A 18 -4.33 19.79 10.52
CA MET A 18 -5.79 19.71 10.32
C MET A 18 -6.13 18.92 9.05
N LEU A 19 -5.53 19.29 7.92
CA LEU A 19 -5.73 18.63 6.62
C LEU A 19 -5.30 17.16 6.67
N SER A 20 -4.20 16.83 7.33
CA SER A 20 -3.75 15.44 7.48
C SER A 20 -4.79 14.60 8.23
N SER A 21 -5.37 15.14 9.31
CA SER A 21 -6.46 14.50 10.04
C SER A 21 -7.74 14.36 9.19
N GLU A 22 -8.09 15.39 8.41
CA GLU A 22 -9.27 15.35 7.53
C GLU A 22 -9.09 14.33 6.40
N LEU A 23 -7.94 14.32 5.72
CA LEU A 23 -7.60 13.34 4.69
C LEU A 23 -7.66 11.92 5.25
N TYR A 24 -7.12 11.71 6.46
CA TYR A 24 -7.21 10.42 7.14
C TYR A 24 -8.66 9.98 7.34
N LYS A 25 -9.55 10.88 7.81
CA LYS A 25 -10.98 10.59 7.97
C LYS A 25 -11.66 10.28 6.64
N VAL A 26 -11.34 11.02 5.58
CA VAL A 26 -11.89 10.79 4.24
C VAL A 26 -11.49 9.42 3.72
N VAL A 27 -10.21 9.04 3.83
CA VAL A 27 -9.72 7.72 3.41
C VAL A 27 -10.45 6.60 4.14
N LEU A 28 -10.65 6.73 5.45
CA LEU A 28 -11.41 5.73 6.21
C LEU A 28 -12.90 5.72 5.83
N ALA A 29 -13.50 6.88 5.57
CA ALA A 29 -14.91 6.99 5.20
C ALA A 29 -15.22 6.33 3.84
N VAL A 30 -14.26 6.33 2.92
CA VAL A 30 -14.37 5.60 1.63
C VAL A 30 -13.92 4.15 1.72
N GLY A 31 -13.65 3.63 2.93
CA GLY A 31 -13.27 2.23 3.15
C GLY A 31 -11.80 1.91 2.86
N GLY A 32 -10.95 2.91 2.62
CA GLY A 32 -9.51 2.73 2.56
C GLY A 32 -8.96 2.31 3.93
N CYS A 33 -7.84 1.60 3.93
CA CYS A 33 -7.17 1.21 5.17
C CYS A 33 -5.72 1.67 5.21
N GLU A 34 -5.29 2.10 6.40
CA GLU A 34 -3.87 2.35 6.67
C GLU A 34 -3.13 1.01 6.73
N LEU A 35 -2.02 0.93 6.01
CA LEU A 35 -1.17 -0.24 5.98
C LEU A 35 -0.14 -0.20 7.11
N LYS A 36 -0.06 -1.29 7.88
CA LYS A 36 0.90 -1.43 8.98
C LYS A 36 2.16 -2.18 8.53
N ILE A 37 2.94 -1.55 7.66
CA ILE A 37 4.11 -2.18 7.02
C ILE A 37 5.34 -2.24 7.95
N ASP A 38 6.10 -3.34 7.92
CA ASP A 38 7.49 -3.34 8.43
C ASP A 38 8.39 -2.60 7.44
N TRP A 39 8.88 -1.43 7.84
CA TRP A 39 9.61 -0.54 6.95
C TRP A 39 10.97 -1.15 6.54
N PRO A 40 11.35 -1.10 5.25
CA PRO A 40 12.61 -1.69 4.80
C PRO A 40 13.84 -1.11 5.50
N LYS A 41 14.72 -1.98 6.01
CA LYS A 41 16.00 -1.63 6.64
C LYS A 41 17.13 -1.70 5.62
N VAL A 42 17.02 -0.90 4.57
CA VAL A 42 18.00 -0.82 3.48
C VAL A 42 18.45 0.63 3.28
N SER A 43 19.65 0.84 2.75
CA SER A 43 20.25 2.19 2.58
C SER A 43 19.48 3.12 1.65
N TRP A 44 18.59 2.56 0.83
CA TRP A 44 17.77 3.26 -0.16
C TRP A 44 16.28 3.22 0.21
N ALA A 45 15.97 3.00 1.50
CA ALA A 45 14.63 3.16 2.03
C ALA A 45 14.24 4.64 2.07
N LEU A 46 13.00 4.93 1.72
CA LEU A 46 12.43 6.28 1.86
C LEU A 46 12.10 6.55 3.34
N PRO A 47 11.93 7.82 3.76
CA PRO A 47 11.44 8.12 5.10
C PRO A 47 10.09 7.48 5.38
N LYS A 48 9.91 6.97 6.61
CA LYS A 48 8.64 6.36 7.03
C LYS A 48 7.50 7.39 6.96
N GLN A 49 6.42 6.99 6.32
CA GLN A 49 5.18 7.78 6.19
C GLN A 49 3.97 6.86 6.25
N PRO A 50 2.80 7.36 6.67
CA PRO A 50 1.54 6.61 6.58
C PRO A 50 1.28 6.21 5.13
N LEU A 51 0.92 4.95 4.91
CA LEU A 51 0.51 4.43 3.61
C LEU A 51 -0.92 3.94 3.70
N PHE A 52 -1.71 4.27 2.69
CA PHE A 52 -3.10 3.86 2.60
C PHE A 52 -3.30 3.04 1.35
N VAL A 53 -4.26 2.13 1.40
CA VAL A 53 -4.69 1.37 0.24
C VAL A 53 -6.20 1.52 0.05
N ALA A 54 -6.62 1.62 -1.20
CA ALA A 54 -8.03 1.75 -1.56
C ALA A 54 -8.78 0.42 -1.32
N PRO A 55 -10.10 0.43 -1.19
CA PRO A 55 -10.90 -0.79 -1.16
C PRO A 55 -10.64 -1.69 -2.36
N VAL A 56 -10.70 -3.01 -2.16
CA VAL A 56 -10.53 -3.99 -3.25
C VAL A 56 -11.57 -3.79 -4.36
N ALA A 57 -12.81 -3.47 -3.98
CA ALA A 57 -13.90 -3.23 -4.92
C ALA A 57 -13.60 -2.07 -5.87
N ASP A 58 -12.94 -1.01 -5.38
CA ASP A 58 -12.59 0.15 -6.18
C ASP A 58 -11.43 -0.14 -7.14
N GLU A 59 -10.45 -0.95 -6.71
CA GLU A 59 -9.27 -1.28 -7.53
C GLU A 59 -9.56 -2.32 -8.63
N PHE A 60 -10.45 -3.28 -8.36
CA PHE A 60 -10.66 -4.43 -9.25
C PHE A 60 -12.09 -4.57 -9.78
N GLY A 61 -13.06 -3.79 -9.29
CA GLY A 61 -14.48 -3.91 -9.62
C GLY A 61 -15.16 -5.17 -9.08
N ASP A 62 -14.41 -6.26 -8.92
CA ASP A 62 -14.87 -7.54 -8.40
C ASP A 62 -13.87 -8.12 -7.40
N THR A 63 -14.34 -8.39 -6.18
CA THR A 63 -13.57 -9.02 -5.11
C THR A 63 -13.19 -10.46 -5.42
N SER A 64 -13.89 -11.14 -6.35
CA SER A 64 -13.59 -12.51 -6.79
C SER A 64 -12.40 -12.61 -7.75
N SER A 65 -11.90 -11.46 -8.22
CA SER A 65 -10.75 -11.41 -9.13
C SER A 65 -9.53 -12.13 -8.55
N PRO A 66 -8.87 -13.05 -9.28
CA PRO A 66 -7.65 -13.70 -8.78
C PRO A 66 -6.54 -12.69 -8.49
N TYR A 67 -6.58 -11.50 -9.10
CA TYR A 67 -5.63 -10.41 -8.87
C TYR A 67 -5.86 -9.64 -7.57
N SER A 68 -7.09 -9.59 -7.06
CA SER A 68 -7.36 -9.05 -5.71
C SER A 68 -6.65 -9.90 -4.67
N ARG A 69 -6.64 -11.22 -4.87
CA ARG A 69 -5.92 -12.15 -3.99
C ARG A 69 -4.41 -11.95 -4.02
N VAL A 70 -3.83 -11.65 -5.20
CA VAL A 70 -2.40 -11.31 -5.29
C VAL A 70 -2.09 -10.08 -4.44
N ARG A 71 -2.91 -9.02 -4.55
CA ARG A 71 -2.78 -7.81 -3.72
C ARG A 71 -2.82 -8.14 -2.24
N GLU A 72 -3.82 -8.89 -1.78
CA GLU A 72 -3.94 -9.27 -0.37
C GLU A 72 -2.73 -10.06 0.15
N VAL A 73 -2.23 -11.03 -0.63
CA VAL A 73 -1.06 -11.83 -0.28
C VAL A 73 0.17 -10.94 -0.12
N ILE A 74 0.36 -9.98 -1.03
CA ILE A 74 1.46 -9.01 -0.97
C ILE A 74 1.34 -8.14 0.29
N LEU A 75 0.21 -7.45 0.46
CA LEU A 75 0.01 -6.50 1.55
C LEU A 75 0.14 -7.18 2.91
N LYS A 76 -0.54 -8.32 3.10
CA LYS A 76 -0.45 -9.09 4.35
C LYS A 76 0.97 -9.55 4.64
N ARG A 77 1.73 -10.00 3.63
CA ARG A 77 3.13 -10.40 3.84
C ARG A 77 3.98 -9.22 4.29
N LEU A 78 3.70 -8.04 3.76
CA LEU A 78 4.48 -6.83 4.01
C LEU A 78 4.17 -6.16 5.35
N GLU A 79 3.05 -6.50 5.98
CA GLU A 79 2.80 -6.15 7.38
C GLU A 79 3.82 -6.81 8.32
N ASP A 80 4.17 -8.07 8.04
CA ASP A 80 5.08 -8.85 8.88
C ASP A 80 6.54 -8.85 8.39
N ASN A 81 6.80 -8.38 7.16
CA ASN A 81 8.11 -8.51 6.51
C ASN A 81 8.43 -7.32 5.61
N GLN A 82 9.70 -6.97 5.52
CA GLN A 82 10.17 -5.83 4.70
C GLN A 82 10.09 -6.05 3.19
N PHE A 83 9.92 -7.30 2.76
CA PHE A 83 9.85 -7.67 1.35
C PHE A 83 9.07 -8.96 1.16
N VAL A 84 8.71 -9.19 -0.10
CA VAL A 84 8.09 -10.44 -0.57
C VAL A 84 8.88 -10.98 -1.77
N THR A 85 8.80 -12.28 -2.03
CA THR A 85 9.43 -12.92 -3.20
C THR A 85 8.37 -13.47 -4.14
N PHE A 86 8.71 -13.59 -5.42
CA PHE A 86 7.81 -14.20 -6.41
C PHE A 86 7.39 -15.62 -6.01
N GLY A 87 8.35 -16.41 -5.51
CA GLY A 87 8.11 -17.78 -5.05
C GLY A 87 7.09 -17.84 -3.91
N TYR A 88 7.20 -16.95 -2.92
CA TYR A 88 6.22 -16.88 -1.82
C TYR A 88 4.81 -16.59 -2.32
N ILE A 89 4.65 -15.59 -3.19
CA ILE A 89 3.34 -15.21 -3.72
C ILE A 89 2.75 -16.37 -4.53
N ARG A 90 3.56 -16.95 -5.43
CA ARG A 90 3.14 -18.08 -6.26
C ARG A 90 2.68 -19.27 -5.41
N GLN A 91 3.44 -19.60 -4.36
CA GLN A 91 3.08 -20.68 -3.44
C GLN A 91 1.72 -20.41 -2.76
N LYS A 92 1.50 -19.19 -2.25
CA LYS A 92 0.24 -18.83 -1.60
C LYS A 92 -0.97 -18.87 -2.54
N LEU A 93 -0.77 -18.54 -3.81
CA LEU A 93 -1.83 -18.65 -4.83
C LEU A 93 -2.16 -20.11 -5.15
N ILE A 94 -1.13 -20.97 -5.27
CA ILE A 94 -1.31 -22.42 -5.47
C ILE A 94 -2.05 -23.05 -4.29
N GLU A 95 -1.65 -22.71 -3.06
CA GLU A 95 -2.34 -23.15 -1.83
C GLU A 95 -3.81 -22.72 -1.80
N SER A 96 -4.14 -21.61 -2.46
CA SER A 96 -5.51 -21.09 -2.59
C SER A 96 -6.26 -21.61 -3.83
N GLY A 97 -5.67 -22.54 -4.60
CA GLY A 97 -6.26 -23.11 -5.82
C GLY A 97 -6.30 -22.16 -7.02
N LEU A 98 -5.63 -21.01 -6.97
CA LEU A 98 -5.65 -20.00 -8.03
C LEU A 98 -4.55 -20.25 -9.06
N LYS A 99 -4.94 -20.19 -10.34
CA LYS A 99 -4.01 -20.29 -11.48
C LYS A 99 -3.88 -18.92 -12.16
N ILE A 100 -2.70 -18.34 -12.06
CA ILE A 100 -2.32 -17.09 -12.74
C ILE A 100 -1.03 -17.37 -13.51
N THR A 101 -0.92 -16.90 -14.75
CA THR A 101 0.32 -17.04 -15.53
C THR A 101 1.43 -16.19 -14.90
N ASP A 102 2.68 -16.64 -15.03
CA ASP A 102 3.82 -15.92 -14.45
C ASP A 102 3.93 -14.47 -14.97
N ASN A 103 3.55 -14.24 -16.24
CA ASN A 103 3.56 -12.89 -16.83
C ASN A 103 2.51 -11.98 -16.19
N ASN A 104 1.27 -12.47 -16.01
CA ASN A 104 0.22 -11.70 -15.36
C ASN A 104 0.54 -11.48 -13.88
N LEU A 105 1.05 -12.50 -13.20
CA LEU A 105 1.47 -12.40 -11.80
C LEU A 105 2.56 -11.33 -11.62
N ARG A 106 3.61 -11.33 -12.46
CA ARG A 106 4.65 -10.29 -12.43
C ARG A 106 4.09 -8.91 -12.69
N THR A 107 3.16 -8.79 -13.63
CA THR A 107 2.50 -7.52 -13.96
C THR A 107 1.70 -6.99 -12.77
N THR A 108 0.92 -7.84 -12.11
CA THR A 108 0.17 -7.47 -10.91
C THR A 108 1.10 -7.09 -9.76
N ILE A 109 2.17 -7.85 -9.51
CA ILE A 109 3.15 -7.52 -8.45
C ILE A 109 3.78 -6.14 -8.69
N LYS A 110 4.15 -5.82 -9.93
CA LYS A 110 4.76 -4.52 -10.30
C LYS A 110 3.87 -3.30 -10.03
N ARG A 111 2.54 -3.49 -9.90
CA ARG A 111 1.62 -2.41 -9.51
C ARG A 111 1.81 -1.98 -8.07
N TYR A 112 2.18 -2.91 -7.19
CA TYR A 112 2.34 -2.65 -5.76
C TYR A 112 3.81 -2.57 -5.33
N CYS A 113 4.71 -3.21 -6.07
CA CYS A 113 6.07 -3.43 -5.61
C CYS A 113 7.15 -2.99 -6.62
N ILE A 114 8.32 -2.68 -6.08
CA ILE A 114 9.59 -2.47 -6.79
C ILE A 114 10.46 -3.71 -6.62
N TYR A 115 11.00 -4.21 -7.72
CA TYR A 115 11.91 -5.34 -7.72
C TYR A 115 13.36 -4.88 -7.62
N ARG A 116 14.07 -5.29 -6.56
CA ARG A 116 15.49 -4.99 -6.37
C ARG A 116 16.16 -6.11 -5.57
N GLN A 117 17.39 -6.47 -5.94
CA GLN A 117 18.16 -7.53 -5.26
C GLN A 117 17.37 -8.82 -5.05
N SER A 118 16.66 -9.26 -6.10
CA SER A 118 15.83 -10.48 -6.08
C SER A 118 14.65 -10.48 -5.10
N LYS A 119 14.24 -9.30 -4.63
CA LYS A 119 13.14 -9.09 -3.68
C LYS A 119 12.16 -8.05 -4.21
N TYR A 120 10.91 -8.13 -3.78
CA TYR A 120 9.88 -7.14 -4.05
C TYR A 120 9.60 -6.34 -2.78
N PHE A 121 9.84 -5.04 -2.83
CA PHE A 121 9.55 -4.07 -1.76
C PHE A 121 8.30 -3.28 -2.13
N LEU A 122 7.52 -2.83 -1.16
CA LEU A 122 6.34 -2.01 -1.43
C LEU A 122 6.76 -0.70 -2.13
N ARG A 123 6.03 -0.28 -3.16
CA ARG A 123 6.18 1.07 -3.73
C ARG A 123 6.02 2.12 -2.63
N TYR A 124 6.68 3.27 -2.80
CA TYR A 124 6.71 4.36 -1.82
C TYR A 124 7.44 4.05 -0.49
N THR A 125 8.01 2.85 -0.30
CA THR A 125 8.86 2.54 0.86
C THR A 125 10.36 2.59 0.55
N VAL A 126 10.71 2.57 -0.73
CA VAL A 126 12.08 2.51 -1.22
C VAL A 126 12.24 3.35 -2.48
N ASP A 127 13.46 3.83 -2.75
CA ASP A 127 13.76 4.62 -3.94
C ASP A 127 13.59 3.78 -5.23
N GLU A 128 12.80 4.30 -6.17
CA GLU A 128 12.53 3.68 -7.47
C GLU A 128 13.59 4.03 -8.52
N ARG A 129 14.51 4.95 -8.22
CA ARG A 129 15.58 5.34 -9.14
C ARG A 129 16.48 4.14 -9.45
N PRO A 130 16.87 3.96 -10.73
CA PRO A 130 17.66 2.82 -11.20
C PRO A 130 19.04 2.72 -10.52
#